data_AF-A0A7S2RJV4-F1
#
_entry.id   AF-A0A7S2RJV4-F1
#
_cell.length_a   1.000
_cell.length_b   1.000
_cell.length_c   1.000
_cell.angle_alpha   90.00
_cell.angle_beta   90.00
_cell.angle_gamma   90.00
#
_symmetry.space_group_name_H-M   'P 1'
#
loop_
_entity.id
_entity.type
_entity.pdbx_description
1 polymer ?
#
loop_
_entity_poly.entity_id
_entity_poly.type
_entity_poly.pdbx_seq_one_letter_code
_entity_poly.pdbx_strand_id
1 'polypeptide(L)'
;GFLVGDSVEEGLVARVFIWQRSIWFGGNVFRLARRPLPICGIIEFVSCKVVDASRMSLHRACAELTRMLASNLPKGELKGLAKTIDPETARALQVAREALEHVQTVKEETERRLDEEVRQNEKLKQGLSEVKTRCAELEQEKRELQATKKAEARVGRHPIYGQLVHDFGYKKVYASEPKRLVDKIVLPVWERQRTFRPERAKAIAEAKTNDDRFGLPGVISVYDVDQWDKRGIVDGQHRIGGLELLLRGGKWKEDTLVLTEVFPVGDSDKDVKDLFLEINQAQPAMEIDLPGAVEDERIKTTIDDVCARFAKEYPEMFKPSARCRPPHLNIDVFRQEVFQSAKLTKCYF
;
A
#
# COMPACT_ATOMS: atom_id res chain seq x y z
N GLY A 1 -6.69 42.49 14.32
CA GLY A 1 -5.24 42.68 14.48
C GLY A 1 -4.55 41.85 13.43
N PHE A 2 -3.79 42.51 12.57
CA PHE A 2 -2.86 41.98 11.55
C PHE A 2 -1.78 41.09 12.20
N LEU A 3 -1.16 40.09 11.55
CA LEU A 3 -0.27 40.09 10.36
C LEU A 3 -0.37 38.69 9.71
N VAL A 4 -0.57 38.46 8.39
CA VAL A 4 0.20 38.79 7.17
C VAL A 4 1.63 38.21 7.15
N GLY A 5 1.85 37.29 6.21
CA GLY A 5 3.14 36.74 5.78
C GLY A 5 2.94 35.86 4.55
N ASP A 6 2.88 36.49 3.37
CA ASP A 6 2.97 35.87 2.05
C ASP A 6 4.42 35.47 1.74
N SER A 7 4.64 34.33 1.06
CA SER A 7 5.25 34.30 -0.28
C SER A 7 5.44 32.86 -0.83
N VAL A 8 4.73 32.60 -1.95
CA VAL A 8 5.18 32.01 -3.22
C VAL A 8 6.06 30.75 -3.22
N GLU A 9 5.53 29.64 -3.74
CA GLU A 9 6.07 29.01 -4.96
C GLU A 9 5.07 28.08 -5.66
N GLU A 10 5.12 28.14 -6.98
CA GLU A 10 4.21 27.58 -7.97
C GLU A 10 4.34 26.06 -8.10
N GLY A 11 3.21 25.37 -8.26
CA GLY A 11 3.17 23.93 -8.51
C GLY A 11 1.90 23.53 -9.23
N LEU A 12 1.95 23.55 -10.56
CA LEU A 12 0.92 23.10 -11.49
C LEU A 12 0.38 21.71 -11.10
N VAL A 13 -0.88 21.60 -10.69
CA VAL A 13 -1.60 20.31 -10.65
C VAL A 13 -2.95 20.50 -11.33
N ALA A 14 -3.03 20.02 -12.56
CA ALA A 14 -4.27 19.88 -13.31
C ALA A 14 -5.23 18.97 -12.52
N ARG A 15 -6.32 19.55 -11.99
CA ARG A 15 -7.47 18.79 -11.50
C ARG A 15 -8.56 18.79 -12.55
N VAL A 16 -8.61 17.70 -13.29
CA VAL A 16 -9.78 17.27 -14.06
C VAL A 16 -10.87 16.91 -13.03
N PHE A 17 -11.91 17.74 -12.94
CA PHE A 17 -13.16 17.35 -12.30
C PHE A 17 -14.14 16.89 -13.38
N ILE A 18 -14.33 15.57 -13.45
CA ILE A 18 -15.47 14.93 -14.09
C ILE A 18 -16.63 15.05 -13.10
N TRP A 19 -17.75 15.65 -13.50
CA TRP A 19 -19.04 15.37 -12.88
C TRP A 19 -20.08 15.04 -13.96
N GLN A 20 -20.57 13.80 -13.87
CA GLN A 20 -21.65 13.26 -14.66
C GLN A 20 -23.01 13.82 -14.22
N ARG A 21 -23.91 13.88 -15.21
CA ARG A 21 -25.34 14.20 -15.17
C ARG A 21 -26.11 13.73 -13.93
N SER A 22 -27.16 14.50 -13.61
CA SER A 22 -28.47 13.91 -13.32
C SER A 22 -29.58 14.71 -14.00
N ILE A 23 -30.40 13.97 -14.73
CA ILE A 23 -31.63 14.40 -15.40
C ILE A 23 -32.77 14.21 -14.39
N TRP A 24 -33.65 15.19 -14.28
CA TRP A 24 -34.97 15.00 -13.69
C TRP A 24 -36.01 15.62 -14.64
N PHE A 25 -36.99 14.82 -15.04
CA PHE A 25 -38.14 15.24 -15.85
C PHE A 25 -39.28 15.66 -14.93
N GLY A 26 -39.92 16.79 -15.24
CA GLY A 26 -41.24 17.09 -14.68
C GLY A 26 -41.69 18.54 -14.83
N GLY A 27 -42.72 18.76 -15.65
CA GLY A 27 -43.74 19.80 -15.39
C GLY A 27 -43.60 21.13 -16.14
N ASN A 28 -44.51 21.33 -17.09
CA ASN A 28 -44.81 22.60 -17.77
C ASN A 28 -44.99 23.79 -16.80
N VAL A 29 -44.40 24.96 -17.12
CA VAL A 29 -45.06 26.28 -16.98
C VAL A 29 -44.44 27.27 -18.00
N PHE A 30 -45.29 27.91 -18.80
CA PHE A 30 -44.98 29.04 -19.69
C PHE A 30 -44.46 30.28 -18.93
N ARG A 31 -43.46 30.98 -19.46
CA ARG A 31 -43.39 32.45 -19.39
C ARG A 31 -42.47 33.05 -20.46
N LEU A 32 -43.08 33.88 -21.31
CA LEU A 32 -42.42 34.84 -22.20
C LEU A 32 -41.71 35.92 -21.38
N ALA A 33 -40.45 36.22 -21.70
CA ALA A 33 -39.84 37.52 -21.42
C ALA A 33 -38.79 37.87 -22.49
N ARG A 34 -38.79 39.15 -22.86
CA ARG A 34 -38.18 39.77 -24.04
C ARG A 34 -36.75 40.30 -23.75
N ARG A 35 -35.83 40.01 -24.69
CA ARG A 35 -34.67 40.81 -25.18
C ARG A 35 -33.48 41.10 -24.21
N PRO A 36 -32.33 41.61 -24.71
CA PRO A 36 -31.47 41.06 -25.76
C PRO A 36 -29.98 41.00 -25.31
N LEU A 37 -29.18 40.07 -25.85
CA LEU A 37 -27.71 40.11 -25.75
C LEU A 37 -27.06 39.75 -27.09
N PRO A 38 -25.80 40.15 -27.31
CA PRO A 38 -25.34 40.68 -28.59
C PRO A 38 -24.76 39.64 -29.55
N ILE A 39 -24.70 40.09 -30.78
CA ILE A 39 -24.10 39.48 -31.97
C ILE A 39 -22.66 39.07 -31.67
N CYS A 40 -22.39 37.76 -31.71
CA CYS A 40 -21.20 37.17 -32.34
C CYS A 40 -21.29 35.63 -32.24
N GLY A 41 -21.18 34.96 -33.38
CA GLY A 41 -20.88 33.52 -33.41
C GLY A 41 -22.01 32.56 -33.80
N ILE A 42 -22.69 32.80 -34.92
CA ILE A 42 -23.28 31.70 -35.72
C ILE A 42 -22.99 31.99 -37.20
N ILE A 43 -21.71 31.84 -37.57
CA ILE A 43 -21.31 31.52 -38.95
C ILE A 43 -20.77 30.10 -38.85
N GLU A 44 -21.63 29.12 -39.08
CA GLU A 44 -21.29 27.73 -39.50
C GLU A 44 -22.49 26.79 -39.35
N PHE A 45 -23.71 27.20 -39.70
CA PHE A 45 -24.82 26.22 -39.83
C PHE A 45 -25.93 26.70 -40.77
N VAL A 46 -25.59 27.31 -41.90
CA VAL A 46 -26.59 27.67 -42.95
C VAL A 46 -26.14 27.30 -44.37
N SER A 47 -24.93 26.79 -44.60
CA SER A 47 -24.48 26.46 -45.97
C SER A 47 -25.06 25.15 -46.55
N CYS A 48 -25.55 24.21 -45.72
CA CYS A 48 -26.02 22.91 -46.24
C CYS A 48 -27.52 22.84 -46.58
N LYS A 49 -28.40 23.71 -46.05
CA LYS A 49 -29.85 23.58 -46.31
C LYS A 49 -30.37 24.39 -47.50
N VAL A 50 -29.66 25.43 -47.94
CA VAL A 50 -30.11 26.27 -49.08
C VAL A 50 -29.75 25.63 -50.43
N VAL A 51 -28.71 24.80 -50.47
CA VAL A 51 -28.30 24.10 -51.70
C VAL A 51 -29.24 22.92 -52.03
N ASP A 52 -29.76 22.22 -51.01
CA ASP A 52 -30.69 21.08 -51.22
C ASP A 52 -32.07 21.50 -51.73
N ALA A 53 -32.62 22.61 -51.22
CA ALA A 53 -33.93 23.10 -51.68
C ALA A 53 -33.90 23.56 -53.15
N SER A 54 -32.76 24.09 -53.61
CA SER A 54 -32.56 24.58 -54.98
C SER A 54 -32.26 23.44 -55.98
N ARG A 55 -31.54 22.39 -55.55
CA ARG A 55 -31.32 21.19 -56.38
C ARG A 55 -32.57 20.33 -56.52
N MET A 56 -33.37 20.20 -55.47
CA MET A 56 -34.64 19.48 -55.53
C MET A 56 -35.67 20.17 -56.42
N SER A 57 -35.66 21.51 -56.50
CA SER A 57 -36.56 22.25 -57.39
C SER A 57 -36.18 22.09 -58.85
N LEU A 58 -34.88 22.08 -59.19
CA LEU A 58 -34.41 21.87 -60.57
C LEU A 58 -34.65 20.44 -61.05
N HIS A 59 -34.37 19.43 -60.22
CA HIS A 59 -34.62 18.02 -60.59
C HIS A 59 -36.11 17.72 -60.73
N ARG A 60 -36.97 18.29 -59.86
CA ARG A 60 -38.43 18.19 -60.02
C ARG A 60 -38.92 18.96 -61.26
N ALA A 61 -38.40 20.15 -61.52
CA ALA A 61 -38.76 20.94 -62.70
C ALA A 61 -38.35 20.23 -63.99
N CYS A 62 -37.15 19.66 -64.07
CA CYS A 62 -36.71 18.84 -65.21
C CYS A 62 -37.56 17.57 -65.34
N ALA A 63 -37.84 16.86 -64.24
CA ALA A 63 -38.67 15.65 -64.28
C ALA A 63 -40.11 15.95 -64.72
N GLU A 64 -40.70 17.07 -64.29
CA GLU A 64 -42.02 17.52 -64.77
C GLU A 64 -41.99 17.99 -66.22
N LEU A 65 -40.94 18.72 -66.64
CA LEU A 65 -40.75 19.09 -68.05
C LEU A 65 -40.61 17.86 -68.95
N THR A 66 -39.84 16.86 -68.53
CA THR A 66 -39.71 15.58 -69.26
C THR A 66 -41.05 14.84 -69.28
N ARG A 67 -41.82 14.84 -68.18
CA ARG A 67 -43.15 14.22 -68.12
C ARG A 67 -44.15 14.96 -69.03
N MET A 68 -44.14 16.29 -69.02
CA MET A 68 -44.97 17.14 -69.88
C MET A 68 -44.63 17.01 -71.36
N LEU A 69 -43.34 16.89 -71.70
CA LEU A 69 -42.89 16.63 -73.07
C LEU A 69 -43.27 15.20 -73.51
N ALA A 70 -43.13 14.21 -72.63
CA ALA A 70 -43.53 12.82 -72.93
C ALA A 70 -45.05 12.63 -73.06
N SER A 71 -45.87 13.44 -72.38
CA SER A 71 -47.32 13.36 -72.45
C SER A 71 -47.95 14.18 -73.58
N ASN A 72 -47.29 15.23 -74.08
CA ASN A 72 -47.86 16.14 -75.08
C ASN A 72 -47.29 15.99 -76.51
N LEU A 73 -46.28 15.13 -76.73
CA LEU A 73 -45.76 14.89 -78.08
C LEU A 73 -46.44 13.66 -78.73
N PRO A 74 -47.15 13.83 -79.87
CA PRO A 74 -47.71 12.70 -80.60
C PRO A 74 -46.57 11.79 -81.09
N LYS A 75 -46.72 10.47 -80.86
CA LYS A 75 -45.70 9.42 -81.15
C LYS A 75 -45.18 9.39 -82.60
N GLY A 76 -45.78 10.16 -83.52
CA GLY A 76 -45.39 10.28 -84.93
C GLY A 76 -44.28 11.30 -85.23
N GLU A 77 -44.10 12.37 -84.44
CA GLU A 77 -43.16 13.46 -84.78
C GLU A 77 -41.73 13.26 -84.25
N LEU A 78 -41.53 12.36 -83.28
CA LEU A 78 -40.20 12.03 -82.74
C LEU A 78 -39.28 11.31 -83.75
N LYS A 79 -39.84 10.69 -84.79
CA LYS A 79 -39.06 10.06 -85.87
C LYS A 79 -38.44 11.09 -86.84
N GLY A 80 -38.96 12.31 -86.89
CA GLY A 80 -38.43 13.40 -87.72
C GLY A 80 -37.23 14.12 -87.08
N LEU A 81 -37.25 14.32 -85.76
CA LEU A 81 -36.16 14.97 -85.03
C LEU A 81 -34.87 14.14 -84.95
N ALA A 82 -34.95 12.81 -85.03
CA ALA A 82 -33.77 11.94 -85.02
C ALA A 82 -32.86 12.12 -86.26
N LYS A 83 -33.36 12.75 -87.34
CA LYS A 83 -32.58 13.03 -88.57
C LYS A 83 -31.88 14.40 -88.56
N THR A 84 -32.16 15.26 -87.58
CA THR A 84 -31.61 16.63 -87.48
C THR A 84 -30.72 16.83 -86.25
N ILE A 85 -30.46 15.78 -85.47
CA ILE A 85 -29.45 15.83 -84.41
C ILE A 85 -28.09 15.87 -85.09
N ASP A 86 -27.46 17.04 -85.03
CA ASP A 86 -26.11 17.21 -85.52
C ASP A 86 -25.15 16.22 -84.79
N PRO A 87 -24.13 15.69 -85.48
CA PRO A 87 -23.16 14.75 -84.90
C PRO A 87 -22.52 15.22 -83.59
N GLU A 88 -22.37 16.53 -83.37
CA GLU A 88 -21.82 17.11 -82.14
C GLU A 88 -22.78 16.90 -80.96
N THR A 89 -24.08 17.12 -81.17
CA THR A 89 -25.13 16.88 -80.17
C THR A 89 -25.26 15.40 -79.82
N ALA A 90 -25.10 14.50 -80.80
CA ALA A 90 -25.10 13.05 -80.56
C ALA A 90 -23.89 12.60 -79.71
N ARG A 91 -22.70 13.17 -79.96
CA ARG A 91 -21.50 12.93 -79.12
C ARG A 91 -21.69 13.47 -77.71
N ALA A 92 -22.27 14.66 -77.57
CA ALA A 92 -22.57 15.25 -76.25
C ALA A 92 -23.53 14.38 -75.43
N LEU A 93 -24.56 13.81 -76.06
CA LEU A 93 -25.49 12.86 -75.42
C LEU A 93 -24.79 11.56 -75.00
N GLN A 94 -23.85 11.06 -75.81
CA GLN A 94 -23.07 9.87 -75.46
C GLN A 94 -22.15 10.12 -74.27
N VAL A 95 -21.41 11.25 -74.27
CA VAL A 95 -20.57 11.66 -73.13
C VAL A 95 -21.40 11.87 -71.87
N ALA A 96 -22.60 12.47 -71.98
CA ALA A 96 -23.50 12.65 -70.86
C ALA A 96 -24.00 11.31 -70.29
N ARG A 97 -24.23 10.31 -71.15
CA ARG A 97 -24.63 8.97 -70.74
C ARG A 97 -23.50 8.22 -70.02
N GLU A 98 -22.28 8.27 -70.57
CA GLU A 98 -21.08 7.69 -69.94
C GLU A 98 -20.79 8.36 -68.58
N ALA A 99 -20.96 9.68 -68.49
CA ALA A 99 -20.84 10.43 -67.24
C ALA A 99 -21.92 10.01 -66.22
N LEU A 100 -23.17 9.78 -66.66
CA LEU A 100 -24.26 9.34 -65.79
C LEU A 100 -24.00 7.93 -65.25
N GLU A 101 -23.55 7.00 -66.10
CA GLU A 101 -23.16 5.65 -65.68
C GLU A 101 -22.00 5.70 -64.68
N HIS A 102 -20.99 6.55 -64.91
CA HIS A 102 -19.89 6.72 -63.96
C HIS A 102 -20.37 7.27 -62.60
N VAL A 103 -21.25 8.28 -62.60
CA VAL A 103 -21.85 8.82 -61.38
C VAL A 103 -22.65 7.76 -60.63
N GLN A 104 -23.39 6.90 -61.34
CA GLN A 104 -24.11 5.78 -60.72
C GLN A 104 -23.14 4.79 -60.07
N THR A 105 -22.04 4.42 -60.74
CA THR A 105 -21.05 3.51 -60.14
C THR A 105 -20.37 4.11 -58.90
N VAL A 106 -20.00 5.40 -58.93
CA VAL A 106 -19.40 6.09 -57.79
C VAL A 106 -20.40 6.20 -56.63
N LYS A 107 -21.68 6.42 -56.93
CA LYS A 107 -22.74 6.44 -55.91
C LYS A 107 -22.87 5.08 -55.22
N GLU A 108 -22.95 4.00 -55.98
CA GLU A 108 -23.04 2.65 -55.40
C GLU A 108 -21.79 2.29 -54.58
N GLU A 109 -20.60 2.69 -55.03
CA GLU A 109 -19.35 2.45 -54.29
C GLU A 109 -19.30 3.26 -52.99
N THR A 110 -19.74 4.52 -53.01
CA THR A 110 -19.80 5.36 -51.80
C THR A 110 -20.85 4.89 -50.81
N GLU A 111 -22.01 4.40 -51.26
CA GLU A 111 -23.01 3.77 -50.38
C GLU A 111 -22.46 2.51 -49.72
N ARG A 112 -21.76 1.63 -50.47
CA ARG A 112 -21.10 0.44 -49.90
C ARG A 112 -20.03 0.80 -48.87
N ARG A 113 -19.23 1.84 -49.12
CA ARG A 113 -18.22 2.32 -48.17
C ARG A 113 -18.86 2.85 -46.89
N LEU A 114 -19.95 3.61 -47.02
CA LEU A 114 -20.68 4.15 -45.88
C LEU A 114 -21.27 3.03 -45.01
N ASP A 115 -21.87 2.00 -45.63
CA ASP A 115 -22.43 0.85 -44.90
C ASP A 115 -21.35 0.08 -44.13
N GLU A 116 -20.16 -0.10 -44.72
CA GLU A 116 -19.03 -0.74 -44.03
C GLU A 116 -18.51 0.11 -42.87
N GLU A 117 -18.41 1.43 -43.02
CA GLU A 117 -18.02 2.33 -41.93
C GLU A 117 -19.05 2.34 -40.79
N VAL A 118 -20.35 2.28 -41.10
CA VAL A 118 -21.41 2.16 -40.08
C VAL A 118 -21.25 0.86 -39.32
N ARG A 119 -21.02 -0.26 -40.02
CA ARG A 119 -20.81 -1.58 -39.41
C ARG A 119 -19.56 -1.63 -38.52
N GLN A 120 -18.47 -0.98 -38.94
CA GLN A 120 -17.25 -0.87 -38.12
C GLN A 120 -17.49 0.00 -36.88
N ASN A 121 -18.21 1.11 -37.02
CA ASN A 121 -18.55 1.97 -35.88
C ASN A 121 -19.44 1.26 -34.85
N GLU A 122 -20.35 0.38 -35.28
CA GLU A 122 -21.16 -0.44 -34.37
C GLU A 122 -20.29 -1.43 -33.59
N LYS A 123 -19.35 -2.11 -34.24
CA LYS A 123 -18.39 -3.01 -33.56
C LYS A 123 -17.54 -2.25 -32.54
N LEU A 124 -17.05 -1.05 -32.89
CA LEU A 124 -16.27 -0.22 -31.97
C LEU A 124 -17.10 0.25 -30.77
N LYS A 125 -18.39 0.60 -30.97
CA LYS A 125 -19.29 0.95 -29.88
C LYS A 125 -19.53 -0.21 -28.92
N GLN A 126 -19.67 -1.43 -29.44
CA GLN A 126 -19.81 -2.64 -28.62
C GLN A 126 -18.55 -2.88 -27.78
N GLY A 127 -17.37 -2.89 -28.41
CA GLY A 127 -16.09 -3.06 -27.71
C GLY A 127 -15.82 -1.97 -26.67
N LEU A 128 -16.20 -0.71 -26.95
CA LEU A 128 -16.10 0.37 -25.97
C LEU A 128 -17.00 0.16 -24.75
N SER A 129 -18.16 -0.47 -24.93
CA SER A 129 -19.05 -0.79 -23.81
C SER A 129 -18.47 -1.89 -22.92
N GLU A 130 -17.85 -2.92 -23.51
CA GLU A 130 -17.21 -4.01 -22.79
C GLU A 130 -16.02 -3.52 -21.95
N VAL A 131 -15.17 -2.66 -22.54
CA VAL A 131 -14.03 -2.06 -21.83
C VAL A 131 -14.50 -1.21 -20.66
N LYS A 132 -15.59 -0.44 -20.82
CA LYS A 132 -16.16 0.37 -19.72
C LYS A 132 -16.64 -0.50 -18.56
N THR A 133 -17.31 -1.61 -18.85
CA THR A 133 -17.75 -2.56 -17.82
C THR A 133 -16.55 -3.17 -17.10
N ARG A 134 -15.51 -3.58 -17.83
CA ARG A 134 -14.29 -4.15 -17.24
C ARG A 134 -13.53 -3.16 -16.36
N CYS A 135 -13.46 -1.89 -16.76
CA CYS A 135 -12.88 -0.83 -15.93
C CYS A 135 -13.66 -0.63 -14.63
N ALA A 136 -15.00 -0.67 -14.67
CA ALA A 136 -15.83 -0.54 -13.48
C ALA A 136 -15.63 -1.72 -12.50
N GLU A 137 -15.54 -2.95 -13.00
CA GLU A 137 -15.24 -4.14 -12.20
C GLU A 137 -13.88 -4.02 -11.48
N LEU A 138 -12.83 -3.63 -12.21
CA LEU A 138 -11.48 -3.47 -11.65
C LEU A 138 -11.40 -2.34 -10.62
N GLU A 139 -12.14 -1.25 -10.81
CA GLU A 139 -12.23 -0.18 -9.82
C GLU A 139 -12.92 -0.64 -8.53
N GLN A 140 -13.95 -1.50 -8.64
CA GLN A 140 -14.60 -2.09 -7.49
C GLN A 140 -13.65 -3.03 -6.73
N GLU A 141 -12.97 -3.93 -7.42
CA GLU A 141 -11.99 -4.86 -6.82
C GLU A 141 -10.86 -4.09 -6.11
N LYS A 142 -10.36 -3.01 -6.72
CA LYS A 142 -9.37 -2.13 -6.10
C LYS A 142 -9.88 -1.47 -4.82
N ARG A 143 -11.15 -1.05 -4.78
CA ARG A 143 -11.76 -0.46 -3.58
C ARG A 143 -11.92 -1.49 -2.46
N GLU A 144 -12.32 -2.71 -2.80
CA GLU A 144 -12.43 -3.82 -1.85
C GLU A 144 -11.06 -4.15 -1.25
N LEU A 145 -10.03 -4.34 -2.08
CA LEU A 145 -8.65 -4.56 -1.62
C LEU A 145 -8.10 -3.44 -0.74
N GLN A 146 -8.41 -2.18 -1.07
CA GLN A 146 -8.02 -1.03 -0.23
C GLN A 146 -8.77 -1.00 1.10
N ALA A 147 -10.04 -1.41 1.13
CA ALA A 147 -10.81 -1.52 2.36
C ALA A 147 -10.26 -2.63 3.27
N THR A 148 -9.90 -3.79 2.71
CA THR A 148 -9.28 -4.90 3.46
C THR A 148 -7.93 -4.47 4.05
N LYS A 149 -7.06 -3.83 3.26
CA LYS A 149 -5.78 -3.31 3.75
C LYS A 149 -5.93 -2.25 4.84
N LYS A 150 -6.94 -1.37 4.74
CA LYS A 150 -7.24 -0.39 5.79
C LYS A 150 -7.81 -1.05 7.06
N ALA A 151 -8.55 -2.15 6.94
CA ALA A 151 -9.01 -2.93 8.08
C ALA A 151 -7.86 -3.69 8.75
N GLU A 152 -6.91 -4.23 7.99
CA GLU A 152 -5.68 -4.84 8.51
C GLU A 152 -4.79 -3.80 9.21
N ALA A 153 -4.67 -2.58 8.68
CA ALA A 153 -3.96 -1.48 9.34
C ALA A 153 -4.62 -1.03 10.65
N ARG A 154 -5.92 -1.29 10.85
CA ARG A 154 -6.62 -1.04 12.13
C ARG A 154 -6.33 -2.10 13.19
N VAL A 155 -5.76 -3.24 12.82
CA VAL A 155 -5.22 -4.23 13.76
C VAL A 155 -3.71 -4.02 13.77
N GLY A 156 -3.21 -3.19 14.69
CA GLY A 156 -1.80 -2.78 14.78
C GLY A 156 -0.83 -3.96 14.95
N ARG A 157 -0.53 -4.69 13.88
CA ARG A 157 0.40 -5.82 13.88
C ARG A 157 1.78 -5.32 13.48
N HIS A 158 2.72 -5.37 14.40
CA HIS A 158 4.12 -5.10 14.16
C HIS A 158 4.78 -6.30 13.46
N PRO A 159 5.60 -6.10 12.41
CA PRO A 159 6.29 -7.17 11.69
C PRO A 159 7.27 -7.98 12.54
N ILE A 160 7.74 -7.45 13.67
CA ILE A 160 8.63 -8.19 14.60
C ILE A 160 7.84 -8.64 15.83
N TYR A 161 7.07 -7.74 16.43
CA TYR A 161 6.44 -7.96 17.73
C TYR A 161 5.03 -8.58 17.63
N GLY A 162 4.49 -8.78 16.43
CA GLY A 162 3.17 -9.36 16.28
C GLY A 162 2.07 -8.37 16.67
N GLN A 163 1.01 -8.84 17.33
CA GLN A 163 -0.19 -8.03 17.54
C GLN A 163 -0.01 -7.04 18.69
N LEU A 164 -0.26 -5.74 18.46
CA LEU A 164 -0.33 -4.75 19.52
C LEU A 164 -1.52 -5.08 20.43
N VAL A 165 -1.23 -5.36 21.69
CA VAL A 165 -2.22 -5.58 22.74
C VAL A 165 -2.66 -4.23 23.30
N HIS A 166 -1.70 -3.37 23.62
CA HIS A 166 -1.98 -2.04 24.17
C HIS A 166 -0.79 -1.08 24.00
N ASP A 167 -1.09 0.21 23.86
CA ASP A 167 -0.11 1.29 23.85
C ASP A 167 -0.35 2.19 25.07
N PHE A 168 0.61 2.21 26.00
CA PHE A 168 0.56 3.02 27.22
C PHE A 168 1.18 4.42 27.01
N GLY A 169 1.62 4.77 25.80
CA GLY A 169 2.32 6.01 25.48
C GLY A 169 3.82 5.96 25.80
N TYR A 170 4.17 5.48 27.00
CA TYR A 170 5.57 5.31 27.42
C TYR A 170 6.12 3.90 27.15
N LYS A 171 5.25 2.93 26.88
CA LYS A 171 5.60 1.58 26.44
C LYS A 171 4.45 0.95 25.65
N LYS A 172 4.78 0.04 24.75
CA LYS A 172 3.82 -0.73 23.94
C LYS A 172 3.91 -2.20 24.32
N VAL A 173 2.77 -2.86 24.47
CA VAL A 173 2.70 -4.29 24.78
C VAL A 173 2.18 -5.03 23.57
N TYR A 174 2.92 -6.06 23.17
CA TYR A 174 2.63 -6.90 22.03
C TYR A 174 2.47 -8.37 22.43
N ALA A 175 1.65 -9.07 21.66
CA ALA A 175 1.58 -10.51 21.64
C ALA A 175 2.46 -11.02 20.49
N SER A 176 3.67 -11.43 20.85
CA SER A 176 4.75 -11.77 19.92
C SER A 176 4.82 -13.26 19.65
N GLU A 177 5.21 -13.60 18.41
CA GLU A 177 5.54 -14.98 18.02
C GLU A 177 6.94 -15.34 18.55
N PRO A 178 7.11 -16.42 19.33
CA PRO A 178 8.39 -16.85 19.89
C PRO A 178 9.54 -16.89 18.90
N LYS A 179 9.29 -17.39 17.68
CA LYS A 179 10.30 -17.52 16.62
C LYS A 179 10.98 -16.19 16.26
N ARG A 180 10.25 -15.07 16.34
CA ARG A 180 10.78 -13.74 16.01
C ARG A 180 11.61 -13.17 17.14
N LEU A 181 11.31 -13.55 18.39
CA LEU A 181 12.05 -13.09 19.56
C LEU A 181 13.37 -13.84 19.76
N VAL A 182 13.44 -15.11 19.35
CA VAL A 182 14.67 -15.91 19.46
C VAL A 182 15.67 -15.64 18.34
N ASP A 183 15.24 -14.96 17.27
CA ASP A 183 16.11 -14.58 16.17
C ASP A 183 17.01 -13.39 16.59
N LYS A 184 18.25 -13.71 16.96
CA LYS A 184 19.25 -12.73 17.43
C LYS A 184 19.75 -11.80 16.31
N ILE A 185 19.48 -12.11 15.04
CA ILE A 185 19.78 -11.22 13.91
C ILE A 185 18.73 -10.10 13.87
N VAL A 186 17.46 -10.45 14.09
CA VAL A 186 16.35 -9.49 14.09
C VAL A 186 16.26 -8.74 15.42
N LEU A 187 16.52 -9.42 16.53
CA LEU A 187 16.38 -8.88 17.87
C LEU A 187 17.61 -9.26 18.73
N PRO A 188 18.72 -8.52 18.59
CA PRO A 188 19.92 -8.80 19.36
C PRO A 188 19.69 -8.55 20.87
N VAL A 189 20.51 -9.19 21.70
CA VAL A 189 20.54 -8.92 23.14
C VAL A 189 21.49 -7.74 23.37
N TRP A 190 21.03 -6.70 24.06
CA TRP A 190 21.89 -5.56 24.39
C TRP A 190 23.11 -6.02 25.22
N GLU A 191 24.31 -5.68 24.76
CA GLU A 191 25.58 -6.28 25.20
C GLU A 191 25.93 -6.01 26.67
N ARG A 192 25.39 -4.93 27.26
CA ARG A 192 25.68 -4.52 28.65
C ARG A 192 24.79 -5.17 29.70
N GLN A 193 24.06 -6.22 29.32
CA GLN A 193 23.25 -6.99 30.26
C GLN A 193 24.09 -7.90 31.16
N ARG A 194 23.39 -8.55 32.09
CA ARG A 194 23.92 -9.62 32.95
C ARG A 194 24.53 -10.73 32.08
N THR A 195 25.46 -11.50 32.60
CA THR A 195 26.07 -12.60 31.85
C THR A 195 25.02 -13.69 31.55
N PHE A 196 24.93 -14.11 30.29
CA PHE A 196 24.02 -15.20 29.89
C PHE A 196 24.52 -16.54 30.44
N ARG A 197 23.68 -17.22 31.23
CA ARG A 197 23.97 -18.54 31.81
C ARG A 197 23.11 -19.63 31.14
N PRO A 198 23.70 -20.53 30.33
CA PRO A 198 22.96 -21.59 29.66
C PRO A 198 22.16 -22.50 30.61
N GLU A 199 22.69 -22.75 31.82
CA GLU A 199 22.05 -23.59 32.83
C GLU A 199 20.73 -22.98 33.31
N ARG A 200 20.66 -21.66 33.43
CA ARG A 200 19.43 -20.95 33.83
C ARG A 200 18.39 -20.99 32.73
N ALA A 201 18.80 -20.82 31.47
CA ALA A 201 17.91 -21.00 30.32
C ALA A 201 17.37 -22.44 30.25
N LYS A 202 18.23 -23.45 30.49
CA LYS A 202 17.85 -24.85 30.55
C LYS A 202 16.86 -25.14 31.68
N ALA A 203 17.11 -24.62 32.88
CA ALA A 203 16.20 -24.76 34.02
C ALA A 203 14.82 -24.16 33.74
N ILE A 204 14.75 -23.01 33.04
CA ILE A 204 13.48 -22.41 32.59
C ILE A 204 12.76 -23.33 31.62
N ALA A 205 13.47 -23.86 30.61
CA ALA A 205 12.90 -24.78 29.62
C ALA A 205 12.41 -26.10 30.25
N GLU A 206 13.19 -26.69 31.16
CA GLU A 206 12.81 -27.91 31.89
C GLU A 206 11.59 -27.67 32.78
N ALA A 207 11.56 -26.57 33.54
CA ALA A 207 10.41 -26.21 34.36
C ALA A 207 9.13 -26.05 33.52
N LYS A 208 9.25 -25.47 32.31
CA LYS A 208 8.11 -25.31 31.40
C LYS A 208 7.69 -26.53 30.64
N THR A 209 8.62 -27.42 30.34
CA THR A 209 8.29 -28.73 29.78
C THR A 209 7.49 -29.57 30.77
N ASN A 210 7.79 -29.44 32.07
CA ASN A 210 7.15 -30.19 33.14
C ASN A 210 5.85 -29.54 33.66
N ASP A 211 5.66 -28.24 33.46
CA ASP A 211 4.51 -27.48 33.94
C ASP A 211 4.09 -26.37 32.96
N ASP A 212 3.07 -26.67 32.16
CA ASP A 212 2.45 -25.76 31.19
C ASP A 212 1.13 -25.13 31.71
N ARG A 213 0.89 -25.18 33.03
CA ARG A 213 -0.34 -24.58 33.61
C ARG A 213 -0.44 -23.07 33.35
N PHE A 214 0.71 -22.44 33.18
CA PHE A 214 0.82 -21.02 32.87
C PHE A 214 1.69 -20.88 31.63
N GLY A 215 1.41 -19.89 30.77
CA GLY A 215 2.30 -19.52 29.67
C GLY A 215 3.70 -19.10 30.15
N LEU A 216 4.54 -18.60 29.23
CA LEU A 216 5.90 -18.16 29.59
C LEU A 216 5.82 -17.04 30.67
N PRO A 217 6.42 -17.25 31.87
CA PRO A 217 6.25 -16.33 32.98
C PRO A 217 7.08 -15.07 32.78
N GLY A 218 6.48 -13.95 33.14
CA GLY A 218 7.05 -12.62 32.97
C GLY A 218 6.96 -12.12 31.53
N VAL A 219 7.44 -10.89 31.32
CA VAL A 219 7.37 -10.19 30.03
C VAL A 219 8.79 -10.00 29.49
N ILE A 220 9.00 -10.21 28.20
CA ILE A 220 10.28 -9.90 27.56
C ILE A 220 10.30 -8.40 27.26
N SER A 221 11.33 -7.70 27.74
CA SER A 221 11.44 -6.25 27.60
C SER A 221 12.42 -5.93 26.48
N VAL A 222 11.98 -5.10 25.55
CA VAL A 222 12.70 -4.69 24.35
C VAL A 222 12.79 -3.17 24.31
N TYR A 223 13.93 -2.63 23.92
CA TYR A 223 14.03 -1.23 23.50
C TYR A 223 13.90 -1.16 21.98
N ASP A 224 13.23 -0.13 21.49
CA ASP A 224 13.07 0.16 20.06
C ASP A 224 13.37 1.64 19.84
N VAL A 225 14.40 1.92 19.05
CA VAL A 225 14.69 3.27 18.54
C VAL A 225 13.84 3.43 17.28
N ASP A 226 13.34 4.64 16.99
CA ASP A 226 12.56 4.92 15.76
C ASP A 226 13.30 4.61 14.43
N GLN A 227 14.53 4.09 14.50
CA GLN A 227 15.30 3.51 13.40
C GLN A 227 15.12 1.99 13.36
N TRP A 228 14.72 1.46 12.21
CA TRP A 228 14.35 0.05 12.06
C TRP A 228 15.46 -0.96 12.45
N ASP A 229 16.72 -0.56 12.39
CA ASP A 229 17.91 -1.37 12.66
C ASP A 229 18.41 -1.30 14.12
N LYS A 230 17.85 -0.41 14.95
CA LYS A 230 18.30 -0.21 16.34
C LYS A 230 17.24 -0.61 17.35
N ARG A 231 17.23 -1.91 17.64
CA ARG A 231 16.35 -2.53 18.64
C ARG A 231 17.10 -3.64 19.35
N GLY A 232 16.65 -4.01 20.54
CA GLY A 232 17.22 -5.16 21.22
C GLY A 232 16.49 -5.54 22.48
N ILE A 233 16.69 -6.78 22.91
CA ILE A 233 16.23 -7.24 24.22
C ILE A 233 17.03 -6.49 25.27
N VAL A 234 16.36 -5.88 26.26
CA VAL A 234 16.99 -5.20 27.42
C VAL A 234 16.81 -6.00 28.71
N ASP A 235 15.74 -6.79 28.83
CA ASP A 235 15.55 -7.77 29.90
C ASP A 235 14.86 -9.04 29.37
N GLY A 236 15.16 -10.18 29.98
CA GLY A 236 14.59 -11.47 29.63
C GLY A 236 15.50 -12.38 28.80
N GLN A 237 16.80 -12.09 28.68
CA GLN A 237 17.74 -12.93 27.91
C GLN A 237 17.72 -14.44 28.26
N HIS A 238 17.59 -14.80 29.55
CA HIS A 238 17.51 -16.20 29.98
C HIS A 238 16.17 -16.83 29.60
N ARG A 239 15.10 -16.02 29.54
CA ARG A 239 13.77 -16.45 29.08
C ARG A 239 13.77 -16.67 27.58
N ILE A 240 14.42 -15.81 26.82
CA ILE A 240 14.67 -16.00 25.38
C ILE A 240 15.50 -17.27 25.13
N GLY A 241 16.57 -17.48 25.89
CA GLY A 241 17.36 -18.72 25.79
C GLY A 241 16.54 -19.98 26.13
N GLY A 242 15.68 -19.91 27.15
CA GLY A 242 14.76 -21.00 27.48
C GLY A 242 13.73 -21.24 26.38
N LEU A 243 13.17 -20.17 25.80
CA LEU A 243 12.23 -20.23 24.69
C LEU A 243 12.87 -20.85 23.44
N GLU A 244 14.13 -20.52 23.15
CA GLU A 244 14.92 -21.12 22.08
C GLU A 244 15.07 -22.64 22.27
N LEU A 245 15.37 -23.10 23.49
CA LEU A 245 15.45 -24.53 23.82
C LEU A 245 14.10 -25.23 23.68
N LEU A 246 13.02 -24.59 24.13
CA LEU A 246 11.67 -25.13 24.05
C LEU A 246 11.18 -25.29 22.59
N LEU A 247 11.44 -24.29 21.74
CA LEU A 247 11.12 -24.35 20.30
C LEU A 247 11.93 -25.45 19.60
N ARG A 248 13.25 -25.50 19.82
CA ARG A 248 14.13 -26.53 19.24
C ARG A 248 13.72 -27.94 19.68
N GLY A 249 13.27 -28.10 20.92
CA GLY A 249 12.78 -29.37 21.44
C GLY A 249 11.36 -29.76 21.00
N GLY A 250 10.67 -28.91 20.22
CA GLY A 250 9.27 -29.12 19.83
C GLY A 250 8.30 -29.15 21.02
N LYS A 251 8.73 -28.62 22.17
CA LYS A 251 7.93 -28.59 23.42
C LYS A 251 7.08 -27.33 23.53
N TRP A 252 7.29 -26.36 22.64
CA TRP A 252 6.53 -25.13 22.55
C TRP A 252 6.12 -24.90 21.10
N LYS A 253 4.86 -24.52 20.88
CA LYS A 253 4.38 -24.26 19.53
C LYS A 253 4.78 -22.86 19.09
N GLU A 254 5.11 -22.70 17.81
CA GLU A 254 5.51 -21.40 17.24
C GLU A 254 4.39 -20.35 17.27
N ASP A 255 3.14 -20.79 17.34
CA ASP A 255 1.94 -19.94 17.40
C ASP A 255 1.57 -19.52 18.83
N THR A 256 2.24 -20.07 19.85
CA THR A 256 1.95 -19.76 21.25
C THR A 256 2.56 -18.40 21.59
N LEU A 257 1.71 -17.38 21.54
CA LEU A 257 2.09 -15.99 21.73
C LEU A 257 2.69 -15.75 23.12
N VAL A 258 3.71 -14.90 23.17
CA VAL A 258 4.36 -14.46 24.39
C VAL A 258 4.25 -12.94 24.52
N LEU A 259 4.09 -12.45 25.74
CA LEU A 259 4.00 -11.02 25.99
C LEU A 259 5.38 -10.38 25.85
N THR A 260 5.45 -9.32 25.05
CA THR A 260 6.62 -8.48 24.87
C THR A 260 6.24 -7.04 25.16
N GLU A 261 7.01 -6.38 26.00
CA GLU A 261 6.92 -4.93 26.16
C GLU A 261 8.05 -4.26 25.40
N VAL A 262 7.70 -3.19 24.70
CA VAL A 262 8.58 -2.44 23.82
C VAL A 262 8.59 -0.99 24.31
N PHE A 263 9.77 -0.53 24.71
CA PHE A 263 10.01 0.82 25.17
C PHE A 263 10.55 1.64 23.99
N PRO A 264 9.82 2.67 23.53
CA PRO A 264 10.39 3.64 22.61
C PRO A 264 11.48 4.42 23.35
N VAL A 265 12.71 4.38 22.84
CA VAL A 265 13.85 5.10 23.42
C VAL A 265 14.50 6.01 22.37
N GLY A 266 15.23 7.03 22.83
CA GLY A 266 16.05 7.85 21.94
C GLY A 266 17.19 7.07 21.29
N ASP A 267 17.86 7.67 20.30
CA ASP A 267 18.99 7.05 19.59
C ASP A 267 20.29 7.00 20.42
N SER A 268 20.23 7.32 21.72
CA SER A 268 21.41 7.32 22.57
C SER A 268 21.53 6.02 23.37
N ASP A 269 22.74 5.44 23.41
CA ASP A 269 23.04 4.29 24.28
C ASP A 269 22.82 4.62 25.76
N LYS A 270 22.85 5.91 26.11
CA LYS A 270 22.49 6.40 27.44
C LYS A 270 21.01 6.13 27.76
N ASP A 271 20.09 6.35 26.83
CA ASP A 271 18.65 6.11 27.06
C ASP A 271 18.35 4.62 27.29
N VAL A 272 19.01 3.74 26.52
CA VAL A 272 18.91 2.29 26.71
C VAL A 272 19.48 1.87 28.08
N LYS A 273 20.59 2.48 28.47
CA LYS A 273 21.22 2.26 29.79
C LYS A 273 20.32 2.73 30.93
N ASP A 274 19.72 3.91 30.81
CA ASP A 274 18.84 4.48 31.82
C ASP A 274 17.57 3.61 31.94
N LEU A 275 16.99 3.16 30.83
CA LEU A 275 15.89 2.19 30.81
C LEU A 275 16.27 0.87 31.51
N PHE A 276 17.45 0.32 31.20
CA PHE A 276 17.93 -0.89 31.86
C PHE A 276 18.04 -0.68 33.37
N LEU A 277 18.64 0.43 33.81
CA LEU A 277 18.75 0.75 35.23
C LEU A 277 17.38 0.91 35.87
N GLU A 278 16.42 1.56 35.22
CA GLU A 278 15.06 1.74 35.72
C GLU A 278 14.33 0.40 35.91
N ILE A 279 14.35 -0.48 34.90
CA ILE A 279 13.78 -1.83 34.97
C ILE A 279 14.39 -2.62 36.14
N ASN A 280 15.70 -2.49 36.34
CA ASN A 280 16.42 -3.19 37.41
C ASN A 280 16.37 -2.47 38.77
N GLN A 281 15.97 -1.21 38.88
CA GLN A 281 15.69 -0.61 40.18
C GLN A 281 14.48 -1.29 40.85
N ALA A 282 13.52 -1.74 40.05
CA ALA A 282 12.38 -2.52 40.51
C ALA A 282 12.71 -4.01 40.78
N GLN A 283 13.91 -4.50 40.42
CA GLN A 283 14.33 -5.90 40.60
C GLN A 283 15.80 -5.99 41.03
N PRO A 284 16.15 -6.55 42.21
CA PRO A 284 17.54 -6.57 42.67
C PRO A 284 18.47 -7.24 41.65
N ALA A 285 19.25 -6.42 40.94
CA ALA A 285 20.39 -6.82 40.14
C ALA A 285 21.65 -6.67 40.98
N MET A 286 22.63 -7.55 40.77
CA MET A 286 23.92 -7.40 41.43
C MET A 286 24.63 -6.17 40.86
N GLU A 287 25.35 -5.45 41.72
CA GLU A 287 26.04 -4.21 41.35
C GLU A 287 27.03 -4.43 40.20
N ILE A 288 27.76 -5.55 40.20
CA ILE A 288 28.69 -5.93 39.11
C ILE A 288 28.01 -6.02 37.74
N ASP A 289 26.71 -6.32 37.71
CA ASP A 289 25.93 -6.42 36.47
C ASP A 289 25.27 -5.07 36.08
N LEU A 290 25.41 -4.01 36.88
CA LEU A 290 24.89 -2.69 36.54
C LEU A 290 25.83 -1.98 35.56
N PRO A 291 25.31 -1.38 34.47
CA PRO A 291 26.13 -0.70 33.48
C PRO A 291 26.86 0.51 34.09
N GLY A 292 28.18 0.53 33.95
CA GLY A 292 29.06 1.57 34.52
C GLY A 292 29.41 1.38 35.99
N ALA A 293 28.99 0.29 36.65
CA ALA A 293 29.48 -0.05 37.98
C ALA A 293 30.94 -0.55 37.97
N VAL A 294 31.35 -1.16 36.85
CA VAL A 294 32.73 -1.54 36.56
C VAL A 294 33.27 -0.59 35.51
N GLU A 295 34.35 0.14 35.81
CA GLU A 295 34.97 1.10 34.87
C GLU A 295 35.67 0.41 33.70
N ASP A 296 36.28 -0.74 33.96
CA ASP A 296 36.99 -1.55 32.97
C ASP A 296 36.28 -2.90 32.78
N GLU A 297 35.66 -3.08 31.61
CA GLU A 297 34.98 -4.33 31.23
C GLU A 297 35.89 -5.56 31.32
N ARG A 298 37.22 -5.39 31.19
CA ARG A 298 38.17 -6.51 31.37
C ARG A 298 38.12 -7.07 32.79
N ILE A 299 37.85 -6.23 33.78
CA ILE A 299 37.71 -6.65 35.18
C ILE A 299 36.45 -7.50 35.33
N LYS A 300 35.32 -7.08 34.75
CA LYS A 300 34.08 -7.84 34.75
C LYS A 300 34.30 -9.22 34.11
N THR A 301 34.88 -9.25 32.91
CA THR A 301 35.21 -10.51 32.20
C THR A 301 36.13 -11.40 33.03
N THR A 302 37.17 -10.83 33.66
CA THR A 302 38.09 -11.59 34.51
C THR A 302 37.39 -12.20 35.73
N ILE A 303 36.53 -11.43 36.41
CA ILE A 303 35.74 -11.92 37.54
C ILE A 303 34.80 -13.04 37.09
N ASP A 304 34.13 -12.86 35.95
CA ASP A 304 33.24 -13.87 35.36
C ASP A 304 33.99 -15.16 35.05
N ASP A 305 35.14 -15.07 34.39
CA ASP A 305 35.97 -16.22 34.03
C ASP A 305 36.51 -16.95 35.26
N VAL A 306 36.99 -16.21 36.26
CA VAL A 306 37.48 -16.78 37.52
C VAL A 306 36.35 -17.49 38.25
N CYS A 307 35.21 -16.85 38.43
CA CYS A 307 34.06 -17.44 39.12
C CYS A 307 33.53 -18.68 38.37
N ALA A 308 33.50 -18.63 37.03
CA ALA A 308 33.11 -19.78 36.20
C ALA A 308 34.09 -20.95 36.34
N ARG A 309 35.40 -20.68 36.39
CA ARG A 309 36.43 -21.71 36.66
C ARG A 309 36.25 -22.34 38.04
N PHE A 310 36.03 -21.54 39.08
CA PHE A 310 35.77 -22.06 40.44
C PHE A 310 34.52 -22.93 40.49
N ALA A 311 33.43 -22.52 39.84
CA ALA A 311 32.20 -23.32 39.78
C ALA A 311 32.38 -24.64 39.02
N LYS A 312 33.26 -24.66 38.01
CA LYS A 312 33.61 -25.87 37.27
C LYS A 312 34.51 -26.81 38.07
N GLU A 313 35.47 -26.27 38.82
CA GLU A 313 36.43 -27.03 39.61
C GLU A 313 35.80 -27.60 40.90
N TYR A 314 34.89 -26.85 41.53
CA TYR A 314 34.24 -27.22 42.79
C TYR A 314 32.70 -27.24 42.67
N PRO A 315 32.11 -28.10 41.81
CA PRO A 315 30.68 -28.04 41.50
C PRO A 315 29.78 -28.29 42.73
N GLU A 316 30.24 -29.05 43.73
CA GLU A 316 29.48 -29.35 44.94
C GLU A 316 29.29 -28.12 45.86
N MET A 317 30.20 -27.15 45.79
CA MET A 317 30.11 -25.90 46.53
C MET A 317 29.04 -24.97 45.96
N PHE A 318 28.74 -25.04 44.66
CA PHE A 318 27.86 -24.07 44.02
C PHE A 318 26.41 -24.57 43.93
N LYS A 319 25.47 -23.75 44.39
CA LYS A 319 24.03 -24.00 44.26
C LYS A 319 23.35 -22.90 43.43
N PRO A 320 22.32 -23.24 42.64
CA PRO A 320 21.60 -22.25 41.84
C PRO A 320 20.85 -21.20 42.65
N SER A 321 20.51 -21.48 43.91
CA SER A 321 19.76 -20.58 44.78
C SER A 321 20.66 -19.52 45.42
N ALA A 322 20.29 -18.24 45.31
CA ALA A 322 20.94 -17.14 46.02
C ALA A 322 20.76 -17.20 47.55
N ARG A 323 19.80 -17.99 48.06
CA ARG A 323 19.57 -18.23 49.50
C ARG A 323 20.15 -19.57 49.96
N CYS A 324 21.27 -20.01 49.36
CA CYS A 324 21.93 -21.24 49.79
C CYS A 324 22.51 -21.08 51.20
N ARG A 325 22.55 -22.18 51.97
CA ARG A 325 23.15 -22.20 53.31
C ARG A 325 24.65 -22.50 53.21
N PRO A 326 25.48 -21.98 54.12
CA PRO A 326 26.87 -22.41 54.24
C PRO A 326 26.97 -23.95 54.33
N PRO A 327 27.96 -24.58 53.67
CA PRO A 327 29.10 -23.97 52.98
C PRO A 327 28.86 -23.63 51.49
N HIS A 328 27.62 -23.69 51.01
CA HIS A 328 27.33 -23.51 49.59
C HIS A 328 27.32 -22.03 49.17
N LEU A 329 27.75 -21.77 47.94
CA LEU A 329 27.78 -20.45 47.32
C LEU A 329 26.85 -20.39 46.11
N ASN A 330 26.28 -19.22 45.88
CA ASN A 330 25.64 -18.90 44.62
C ASN A 330 26.65 -18.14 43.74
N ILE A 331 26.77 -18.54 42.47
CA ILE A 331 27.79 -17.96 41.60
C ILE A 331 27.57 -16.47 41.29
N ASP A 332 26.33 -15.97 41.30
CA ASP A 332 26.07 -14.54 41.13
C ASP A 332 26.42 -13.75 42.40
N VAL A 333 26.08 -14.29 43.58
CA VAL A 333 26.47 -13.72 44.88
C VAL A 333 28.00 -13.71 45.02
N PHE A 334 28.66 -14.81 44.65
CA PHE A 334 30.12 -14.94 44.71
C PHE A 334 30.80 -13.92 43.78
N ARG A 335 30.32 -13.72 42.56
CA ARG A 335 30.82 -12.65 41.66
C ARG A 335 30.73 -11.28 42.31
N GLN A 336 29.60 -10.97 42.93
CA GLN A 336 29.38 -9.71 43.64
C GLN A 336 30.33 -9.55 44.83
N GLU A 337 30.52 -10.60 45.63
CA GLU A 337 31.47 -10.60 46.76
C GLU A 337 32.91 -10.40 46.30
N VAL A 338 33.34 -11.09 45.23
CA VAL A 338 34.66 -10.91 44.62
C VAL A 338 34.84 -9.48 44.14
N PHE A 339 33.84 -8.92 43.44
CA PHE A 339 33.86 -7.54 42.98
C PHE A 339 33.96 -6.53 44.13
N GLN A 340 33.17 -6.72 45.19
CA GLN A 340 33.21 -5.87 46.38
C GLN A 340 34.56 -5.99 47.10
N SER A 341 35.15 -7.17 47.17
CA SER A 341 36.48 -7.37 47.76
C SER A 341 37.57 -6.65 46.97
N ALA A 342 37.49 -6.64 45.63
CA ALA A 342 38.42 -5.93 44.77
C ALA A 342 38.29 -4.40 44.88
N LYS A 343 37.08 -3.87 45.12
CA LYS A 343 36.87 -2.44 45.41
C LYS A 343 37.58 -2.04 46.71
N LEU A 344 37.52 -2.88 47.74
CA LEU A 344 38.19 -2.60 49.02
C LEU A 344 39.70 -2.44 48.83
N THR A 345 40.33 -3.21 47.94
CA THR A 345 41.78 -3.11 47.68
C THR A 345 42.20 -1.78 47.04
N LYS A 346 41.34 -1.13 46.24
CA LYS A 346 41.62 0.18 45.63
C LYS A 346 41.49 1.37 46.61
N CYS A 347 40.82 1.18 47.75
CA CYS A 347 40.59 2.26 48.72
C CYS A 347 41.65 2.34 49.83
N TYR A 348 42.59 1.39 49.90
CA TYR A 348 43.59 1.30 50.98
C TYR A 348 45.05 1.45 50.51
N PHE A 349 45.28 1.84 49.26
CA PHE A 349 46.62 2.14 48.73
C PHE A 349 46.70 3.53 48.12
#